data_AF-A0AAV1ZWQ9-F1
#
_entry.id   AF-A0AAV1ZWQ9-F1
#
_cell.length_a   1.000
_cell.length_b   1.000
_cell.length_c   1.000
_cell.angle_alpha   90.00
_cell.angle_beta   90.00
_cell.angle_gamma   90.00
#
_symmetry.space_group_name_H-M   'P 1'
#
loop_
_entity.id
_entity.type
_entity.pdbx_description
1 polymer ?
#
loop_
_entity_poly.entity_id
_entity_poly.type
_entity_poly.pdbx_seq_one_letter_code
_entity_poly.pdbx_strand_id
1 'polypeptide(L)'
;LLRGNFVEFRSGLINICPVGRSCSQKEREEFAAYDEVHKIREKFIEAIQKKFPDLGLFYTIGGQISFDCFPTGWDKTFCLKHIDRDAYQNIHFFGDKTFPGGNDFELFSHEAVIGHTVTSPEDTMEQLNKMYFS
;
A
#
# COMPACT_ATOMS: atom_id res chain seq x y z
N LEU A 1 -22.00 -12.78 16.69
CA LEU A 1 -21.49 -11.42 16.36
C LEU A 1 -21.64 -11.22 14.86
N LEU A 2 -22.44 -10.23 14.44
CA LEU A 2 -22.47 -9.79 13.03
C LEU A 2 -21.15 -9.09 12.71
N ARG A 3 -20.64 -9.26 11.49
CA ARG A 3 -19.45 -8.52 11.01
C ARG A 3 -19.81 -7.04 10.82
N GLY A 4 -18.79 -6.17 10.76
CA GLY A 4 -18.98 -4.72 10.67
C GLY A 4 -17.69 -3.99 10.30
N ASN A 5 -17.78 -2.66 10.18
CA ASN A 5 -16.69 -1.79 9.71
C ASN A 5 -16.23 -2.17 8.29
N PHE A 6 -17.18 -2.09 7.35
CA PHE A 6 -16.98 -2.37 5.92
C PHE A 6 -16.34 -1.20 5.17
N VAL A 7 -16.56 0.02 5.66
CA VAL A 7 -15.97 1.25 5.13
C VAL A 7 -15.43 2.03 6.32
N GLU A 8 -14.12 2.21 6.36
CA GLU A 8 -13.41 2.92 7.41
C GLU A 8 -12.83 4.21 6.81
N PHE A 9 -13.33 5.36 7.28
CA PHE A 9 -12.79 6.67 6.92
C PHE A 9 -11.54 6.96 7.74
N ARG A 10 -10.44 7.29 7.06
CA ARG A 10 -9.20 7.78 7.67
C ARG A 10 -8.87 9.16 7.13
N SER A 11 -7.91 9.84 7.76
CA SER A 11 -7.51 11.19 7.34
C SER A 11 -7.02 11.27 5.90
N GLY A 12 -6.32 10.22 5.43
CA GLY A 12 -5.67 10.19 4.12
C GLY A 12 -6.37 9.34 3.06
N LEU A 13 -7.31 8.48 3.47
CA LEU A 13 -7.86 7.43 2.59
C LEU A 13 -9.14 6.85 3.17
N ILE A 14 -9.84 6.09 2.35
CA ILE A 14 -10.94 5.21 2.76
C ILE A 14 -10.45 3.78 2.62
N ASN A 15 -10.58 2.97 3.68
CA ASN A 15 -10.33 1.54 3.62
C ASN A 15 -11.67 0.81 3.44
N ILE A 16 -11.77 -0.02 2.40
CA ILE A 16 -12.96 -0.81 2.09
C ILE A 16 -12.65 -2.28 2.36
N CYS A 17 -13.48 -2.93 3.17
CA CYS A 17 -13.29 -4.29 3.65
C CYS A 17 -14.59 -5.09 3.45
N PRO A 18 -14.71 -5.90 2.37
CA PRO A 18 -15.95 -6.61 2.05
C PRO A 18 -16.44 -7.56 3.16
N VAL A 19 -15.52 -8.24 3.86
CA VAL A 19 -15.84 -9.11 5.00
C VAL A 19 -16.10 -8.34 6.31
N GLY A 20 -15.77 -7.05 6.34
CA GLY A 20 -15.82 -6.18 7.51
C GLY A 20 -14.60 -6.36 8.43
N ARG A 21 -13.98 -5.26 8.85
CA ARG A 21 -12.75 -5.27 9.67
C ARG A 21 -12.92 -5.92 11.05
N SER A 22 -14.14 -5.98 11.56
CA SER A 22 -14.46 -6.62 12.85
C SER A 22 -14.47 -8.16 12.78
N CYS A 23 -13.96 -8.78 11.70
CA CYS A 23 -13.80 -10.23 11.57
C CYS A 23 -12.64 -10.77 12.44
N SER A 24 -12.74 -12.04 12.82
CA SER A 24 -11.68 -12.77 13.51
C SER A 24 -10.54 -13.15 12.57
N GLN A 25 -9.36 -13.51 13.10
CA GLN A 25 -8.22 -13.91 12.29
C GLN A 25 -8.52 -15.11 11.37
N LYS A 26 -9.21 -16.12 11.89
CA LYS A 26 -9.66 -17.28 11.10
C LYS A 26 -10.49 -16.84 9.88
N GLU A 27 -11.35 -15.85 10.04
CA GLU A 27 -12.19 -15.35 8.96
C GLU A 27 -11.44 -14.46 7.97
N ARG A 28 -10.35 -13.83 8.42
CA ARG A 28 -9.43 -13.14 7.50
C ARG A 28 -8.78 -14.15 6.56
N GLU A 29 -8.37 -15.28 7.08
CA GLU A 29 -7.78 -16.38 6.30
C GLU A 29 -8.80 -17.02 5.35
N GLU A 30 -10.01 -17.31 5.85
CA GLU A 30 -11.11 -17.84 5.03
C GLU A 30 -11.49 -16.85 3.91
N PHE A 31 -11.63 -15.55 4.23
CA PHE A 31 -11.92 -14.54 3.22
C PHE A 31 -10.77 -14.37 2.22
N ALA A 32 -9.51 -14.41 2.67
CA ALA A 32 -8.35 -14.31 1.78
C ALA A 32 -8.35 -15.45 0.77
N ALA A 33 -8.56 -16.69 1.22
CA ALA A 33 -8.67 -17.86 0.34
C ALA A 33 -9.87 -17.75 -0.62
N TYR A 34 -11.01 -17.25 -0.12
CA TYR A 34 -12.21 -17.03 -0.94
C TYR A 34 -11.99 -15.95 -2.00
N ASP A 35 -11.37 -14.84 -1.63
CA ASP A 35 -11.06 -13.71 -2.51
C ASP A 35 -10.01 -14.06 -3.57
N GLU A 36 -9.03 -14.91 -3.24
CA GLU A 36 -8.03 -15.39 -4.21
C GLU A 36 -8.67 -16.13 -5.39
N VAL A 37 -9.70 -16.94 -5.11
CA VAL A 37 -10.44 -17.70 -6.13
C VAL A 37 -11.48 -16.84 -6.85
N HIS A 38 -12.23 -16.01 -6.11
CA HIS A 38 -13.40 -15.32 -6.65
C HIS A 38 -13.14 -13.86 -7.07
N LYS A 39 -11.97 -13.32 -6.73
CA LYS A 39 -11.51 -11.98 -7.09
C LYS A 39 -12.49 -10.89 -6.65
N ILE A 40 -12.98 -10.97 -5.42
CA ILE A 40 -14.03 -10.09 -4.91
C ILE A 40 -13.54 -8.64 -4.87
N ARG A 41 -12.34 -8.40 -4.32
CA ARG A 41 -11.75 -7.06 -4.21
C ARG A 41 -11.41 -6.47 -5.59
N GLU A 42 -10.82 -7.26 -6.48
CA GLU A 42 -10.49 -6.83 -7.85
C GLU A 42 -11.77 -6.40 -8.61
N LYS A 43 -12.80 -7.26 -8.63
CA LYS A 43 -14.09 -6.94 -9.27
C LYS A 43 -14.79 -5.74 -8.64
N PHE A 44 -14.65 -5.55 -7.33
CA PHE A 44 -15.22 -4.39 -6.65
C PHE A 44 -14.50 -3.11 -7.11
N ILE A 45 -13.17 -3.10 -7.15
CA ILE A 45 -12.39 -1.97 -7.67
C ILE A 45 -12.79 -1.65 -9.11
N GLU A 46 -12.87 -2.65 -9.99
CA GLU A 46 -13.31 -2.47 -11.39
C GLU A 46 -14.70 -1.84 -11.48
N ALA A 47 -15.65 -2.29 -10.64
CA ALA A 47 -16.99 -1.75 -10.61
C ALA A 47 -17.01 -0.28 -10.16
N ILE A 48 -16.21 0.08 -9.15
CA ILE A 48 -16.10 1.48 -8.68
C ILE A 48 -15.47 2.36 -9.78
N GLN A 49 -14.37 1.91 -10.38
CA GLN A 49 -13.69 2.64 -11.46
C GLN A 49 -14.61 2.87 -12.66
N LYS A 50 -15.39 1.87 -13.06
CA LYS A 50 -16.39 2.00 -14.15
C LYS A 50 -17.52 2.96 -13.77
N LYS A 51 -17.94 2.96 -12.51
CA LYS A 51 -19.05 3.81 -12.04
C LYS A 51 -18.63 5.27 -11.85
N PHE A 52 -17.38 5.51 -11.48
CA PHE A 52 -16.86 6.82 -11.11
C PHE A 52 -15.50 7.09 -11.77
N PRO A 53 -15.42 7.13 -13.11
CA PRO A 53 -14.14 7.26 -13.82
C PRO A 53 -13.44 8.61 -13.56
N ASP A 54 -14.20 9.65 -13.24
CA ASP A 54 -13.70 11.04 -13.18
C ASP A 54 -13.30 11.50 -11.77
N LEU A 55 -13.35 10.63 -10.75
CA LEU A 55 -13.04 11.02 -9.37
C LEU A 55 -11.53 11.16 -9.08
N GLY A 56 -10.65 10.74 -9.99
CA GLY A 56 -9.20 10.80 -9.77
C GLY A 56 -8.76 9.98 -8.55
N LEU A 57 -9.36 8.80 -8.37
CA LEU A 57 -9.07 7.89 -7.26
C LEU A 57 -8.15 6.76 -7.71
N PHE A 58 -7.22 6.42 -6.84
CA PHE A 58 -6.35 5.26 -6.92
C PHE A 58 -6.79 4.20 -5.90
N TYR A 59 -6.57 2.93 -6.22
CA TYR A 59 -6.99 1.80 -5.40
C TYR A 59 -5.84 0.81 -5.23
N THR A 60 -5.63 0.34 -4.01
CA THR A 60 -4.56 -0.62 -3.72
C THR A 60 -5.10 -1.75 -2.87
N ILE A 61 -5.00 -2.99 -3.37
CA ILE A 61 -5.33 -4.18 -2.58
C ILE A 61 -4.25 -4.36 -1.52
N GLY A 62 -4.65 -4.37 -0.25
CA GLY A 62 -3.75 -4.39 0.89
C GLY A 62 -4.12 -5.48 1.89
N GLY A 63 -3.14 -6.31 2.25
CA GLY A 63 -3.31 -7.38 3.23
C GLY A 63 -4.36 -8.42 2.80
N GLN A 64 -4.97 -9.07 3.79
CA GLN A 64 -5.84 -10.23 3.56
C GLN A 64 -7.29 -9.88 3.17
N ILE A 65 -7.82 -8.73 3.62
CA ILE A 65 -9.28 -8.51 3.65
C ILE A 65 -9.78 -7.22 3.03
N SER A 66 -8.90 -6.28 2.69
CA SER A 66 -9.30 -4.93 2.32
C SER A 66 -8.55 -4.40 1.11
N PHE A 67 -8.99 -3.26 0.64
CA PHE A 67 -8.24 -2.39 -0.25
C PHE A 67 -8.41 -0.93 0.19
N ASP A 68 -7.41 -0.12 -0.08
CA ASP A 68 -7.43 1.31 0.19
C ASP A 68 -7.86 2.07 -1.07
N CYS A 69 -8.54 3.19 -0.86
CA CYS A 69 -8.97 4.14 -1.88
C CYS A 69 -8.54 5.55 -1.46
N PHE A 70 -7.79 6.23 -2.32
CA PHE A 70 -7.22 7.55 -2.05
C PHE A 70 -7.07 8.36 -3.34
N PRO A 71 -6.95 9.70 -3.27
CA PRO A 71 -6.71 10.50 -4.46
C PRO A 71 -5.41 10.11 -5.17
N THR A 72 -5.37 10.19 -6.50
CA THR A 72 -4.15 9.94 -7.27
C THR A 72 -3.00 10.82 -6.77
N GLY A 73 -1.80 10.23 -6.61
CA GLY A 73 -0.61 10.91 -6.09
C GLY A 73 -0.58 11.06 -4.56
N TRP A 74 -1.46 10.36 -3.85
CA TRP A 74 -1.39 10.18 -2.38
C TRP A 74 -0.76 8.82 -1.99
N ASP A 75 -0.06 8.18 -2.92
CA ASP A 75 0.87 7.09 -2.60
C ASP A 75 2.07 7.60 -1.78
N LYS A 76 3.05 6.74 -1.51
CA LYS A 76 4.19 7.10 -0.64
C LYS A 76 5.02 8.28 -1.19
N THR A 77 4.97 8.58 -2.49
CA THR A 77 5.63 9.77 -3.06
C THR A 77 5.09 11.09 -2.50
N PHE A 78 3.88 11.08 -1.90
CA PHE A 78 3.30 12.26 -1.27
C PHE A 78 4.23 12.89 -0.22
N CYS A 79 5.01 12.08 0.51
CA CYS A 79 5.92 12.60 1.54
C CYS A 79 7.06 13.44 0.95
N LEU A 80 7.43 13.23 -0.33
CA LEU A 80 8.51 13.97 -0.99
C LEU A 80 8.20 15.48 -1.10
N LYS A 81 6.92 15.87 -1.04
CA LYS A 81 6.48 17.28 -1.01
C LYS A 81 6.90 18.01 0.27
N HIS A 82 7.26 17.25 1.31
CA HIS A 82 7.63 17.75 2.63
C HIS A 82 9.14 17.60 2.92
N ILE A 83 9.91 17.07 1.97
CA ILE A 83 11.36 16.95 2.09
C ILE A 83 11.99 18.11 1.33
N ASP A 84 12.83 18.88 2.02
CA ASP A 84 13.69 19.87 1.37
C ASP A 84 14.79 19.15 0.59
N ARG A 85 14.67 19.13 -0.74
CA ARG A 85 15.64 18.43 -1.59
C ARG A 85 17.01 19.08 -1.61
N ASP A 86 17.10 20.37 -1.32
CA ASP A 86 18.39 21.07 -1.31
C ASP A 86 19.16 20.78 -0.01
N ALA A 87 18.46 20.29 1.03
CA ALA A 87 19.06 19.89 2.30
C ALA A 87 19.73 18.51 2.26
N TYR A 88 19.48 17.68 1.24
CA TYR A 88 19.99 16.31 1.17
C TYR A 88 20.66 16.04 -0.18
N GLN A 89 21.91 15.58 -0.15
CA GLN A 89 22.60 15.13 -1.37
C GLN A 89 21.93 13.87 -1.97
N ASN A 90 21.52 12.94 -1.11
CA ASN A 90 20.87 11.69 -1.49
C ASN A 90 19.71 11.41 -0.52
N ILE A 91 18.59 10.90 -1.04
CA ILE A 91 17.47 10.37 -0.25
C ILE A 91 17.44 8.87 -0.49
N HIS A 92 17.61 8.06 0.56
CA HIS A 92 17.54 6.60 0.45
C HIS A 92 16.16 6.12 0.93
N PHE A 93 15.54 5.23 0.16
CA PHE A 93 14.26 4.61 0.53
C PHE A 93 14.43 3.09 0.57
N PHE A 94 13.98 2.46 1.65
CA PHE A 94 13.98 1.01 1.83
C PHE A 94 12.53 0.50 1.87
N GLY A 95 12.20 -0.51 1.07
CA GLY A 95 10.84 -1.07 1.03
C GLY A 95 10.82 -2.56 0.66
N ASP A 96 9.79 -3.27 1.13
CA ASP A 96 9.63 -4.72 0.89
C ASP A 96 8.71 -5.03 -0.30
N LYS A 97 7.81 -4.10 -0.66
CA LYS A 97 6.85 -4.27 -1.75
C LYS A 97 7.13 -3.32 -2.90
N THR A 98 8.36 -3.39 -3.41
CA THR A 98 8.90 -2.54 -4.47
C THR A 98 8.66 -3.09 -5.89
N PHE A 99 7.87 -4.15 -6.03
CA PHE A 99 7.45 -4.69 -7.33
C PHE A 99 6.24 -3.89 -7.88
N PRO A 100 6.01 -3.84 -9.21
CA PRO A 100 4.85 -3.15 -9.79
C PRO A 100 3.52 -3.58 -9.14
N GLY A 101 2.77 -2.61 -8.61
CA GLY A 101 1.52 -2.84 -7.87
C GLY A 101 1.69 -3.07 -6.36
N GLY A 102 2.92 -3.19 -5.86
CA GLY A 102 3.24 -3.12 -4.44
C GLY A 102 3.16 -1.67 -3.94
N ASN A 103 2.84 -1.49 -2.66
CA ASN A 103 2.59 -0.15 -2.10
C ASN A 103 3.87 0.70 -1.90
N ASP A 104 5.06 0.15 -2.12
CA ASP A 104 6.33 0.89 -2.09
C ASP A 104 6.82 1.28 -3.49
N PHE A 105 6.20 0.74 -4.54
CA PHE A 105 6.71 0.82 -5.91
C PHE A 105 6.90 2.25 -6.41
N GLU A 106 5.91 3.12 -6.20
CA GLU A 106 5.93 4.49 -6.71
C GLU A 106 7.05 5.31 -6.07
N LEU A 107 7.23 5.20 -4.75
CA LEU A 107 8.32 5.89 -4.05
C LEU A 107 9.67 5.27 -4.37
N PHE A 108 9.79 3.94 -4.33
CA PHE A 108 11.02 3.22 -4.69
C PHE A 108 11.54 3.60 -6.08
N SER A 109 10.63 3.75 -7.05
CA SER A 109 10.97 4.05 -8.44
C SER A 109 11.09 5.56 -8.73
N HIS A 110 10.83 6.43 -7.76
CA HIS A 110 10.88 7.87 -7.98
C HIS A 110 12.34 8.33 -8.13
N GLU A 111 12.62 9.14 -9.15
CA GLU A 111 13.96 9.71 -9.46
C GLU A 111 14.64 10.46 -8.31
N ALA A 112 13.90 10.81 -7.26
CA ALA A 112 14.36 11.60 -6.15
C ALA A 112 14.97 10.76 -5.03
N VAL A 113 14.79 9.44 -5.10
CA VAL A 113 15.28 8.52 -4.10
C VAL A 113 16.15 7.45 -4.74
N ILE A 114 17.10 6.95 -3.96
CA ILE A 114 17.85 5.74 -4.23
C ILE A 114 17.10 4.62 -3.52
N GLY A 115 16.38 3.81 -4.30
CA GLY A 115 15.55 2.72 -3.79
C GLY A 115 16.36 1.46 -3.45
N HIS A 116 16.03 0.85 -2.31
CA HIS A 116 16.60 -0.39 -1.80
C HIS A 116 15.46 -1.37 -1.51
N THR A 117 15.43 -2.49 -2.24
CA THR A 117 14.50 -3.57 -1.94
C THR A 117 15.03 -4.37 -0.77
N VAL A 118 14.19 -4.63 0.22
CA VAL A 118 14.51 -5.44 1.41
C VAL A 118 13.51 -6.57 1.59
N THR A 119 13.95 -7.68 2.14
CA THR A 119 13.08 -8.84 2.40
C THR A 119 12.72 -9.00 3.87
N SER A 120 13.47 -8.36 4.76
CA SER A 120 13.24 -8.37 6.20
C SER A 120 13.91 -7.17 6.89
N PRO A 121 13.61 -6.93 8.18
CA PRO A 121 14.34 -5.94 8.98
C PRO A 121 15.85 -6.23 9.04
N GLU A 122 16.26 -7.50 9.08
CA GLU A 122 17.66 -7.92 9.11
C GLU A 122 18.40 -7.58 7.82
N ASP A 123 17.76 -7.79 6.66
CA ASP A 123 18.27 -7.40 5.34
C ASP A 123 18.48 -5.87 5.27
N THR A 124 17.52 -5.10 5.80
CA THR A 124 17.66 -3.63 5.93
C THR A 124 18.91 -3.26 6.72
N MET A 125 19.14 -3.92 7.87
CA MET A 125 20.31 -3.68 8.71
C MET A 125 21.62 -4.07 8.02
N GLU A 126 21.63 -5.19 7.30
CA GLU A 126 22.81 -5.65 6.55
C GLU A 126 23.20 -4.63 5.46
N GLN A 127 22.21 -4.12 4.71
CA GLN A 127 22.43 -3.09 3.69
C GLN A 127 22.95 -1.79 4.30
N LEU A 128 22.36 -1.31 5.41
CA LEU A 128 22.84 -0.13 6.12
C LEU A 128 24.28 -0.27 6.62
N ASN A 129 24.64 -1.45 7.16
CA ASN A 129 26.00 -1.73 7.60
C ASN A 129 27.02 -1.65 6.45
N LYS A 130 26.68 -2.23 5.30
CA LYS A 130 27.52 -2.18 4.08
C LYS A 130 27.64 -0.77 3.47
N MET A 131 26.73 0.14 3.77
CA MET A 131 26.74 1.49 3.20
C MET A 131 27.54 2.48 4.03
N TYR A 132 27.49 2.36 5.36
CA TYR A 132 27.97 3.41 6.26
C TYR A 132 29.02 2.96 7.28
N PHE A 133 29.23 1.65 7.44
CA PHE A 133 30.06 1.11 8.52
C PHE A 133 31.12 0.08 8.06
N SER A 134 31.29 -0.08 6.75
CA SER A 134 32.28 -0.95 6.12
C SER A 134 33.46 -0.17 5.54
#